data_AF-A0A1I8CY19-F1
#
_entry.id   AF-A0A1I8CY19-F1
#
_cell.length_a   1.000
_cell.length_b   1.000
_cell.length_c   1.000
_cell.angle_alpha   90.00
_cell.angle_beta   90.00
_cell.angle_gamma   90.00
#
_symmetry.space_group_name_H-M   'P 1'
#
loop_
_entity.id
_entity.type
_entity.pdbx_description
1 polymer ?
#
loop_
_entity_poly.entity_id
_entity_poly.type
_entity_poly.pdbx_seq_one_letter_code
_entity_poly.pdbx_strand_id
1 'polypeptide(L)'
;MVSIDAQEKFKQQLEDFAYGKQEQNVSKPIAATNLEHLCQLDIREPPHQVRKTGIICTIGPACKSVEMLQSMIKNGCNLFS
;
A
#
# COMPACT_ATOMS: atom_id res chain seq x y z
N MET A 1 -13.93 23.25 19.52
CA MET A 1 -14.70 21.98 19.56
C MET A 1 -14.46 21.29 18.23
N VAL A 2 -13.34 20.57 18.11
CA VAL A 2 -13.05 19.81 16.88
C VAL A 2 -14.04 18.64 16.89
N SER A 3 -14.99 18.63 15.97
CA SER A 3 -16.12 17.71 15.94
C SER A 3 -15.66 16.26 16.11
N ILE A 4 -16.25 15.59 17.10
CA ILE A 4 -16.05 14.16 17.39
C ILE A 4 -16.28 13.32 16.11
N ASP A 5 -17.16 13.78 15.22
CA ASP A 5 -17.43 13.21 13.89
C ASP A 5 -16.18 13.13 12.99
N ALA A 6 -15.25 14.08 13.10
CA ALA A 6 -14.01 14.08 12.32
C ALA A 6 -13.00 13.07 12.88
N GLN A 7 -12.98 12.87 14.19
CA GLN A 7 -12.13 11.85 14.83
C GLN A 7 -12.67 10.43 14.58
N GLU A 8 -14.00 10.25 14.58
CA GLU A 8 -14.63 8.97 14.23
C GLU A 8 -14.42 8.61 12.76
N LYS A 9 -14.57 9.56 11.82
CA LYS A 9 -14.24 9.33 10.41
C LYS A 9 -12.78 8.94 10.21
N PHE A 10 -11.86 9.57 10.94
CA PHE A 10 -10.45 9.22 10.88
C PHE A 10 -10.17 7.82 11.45
N LYS A 11 -10.81 7.44 12.56
CA LYS A 11 -10.74 6.08 13.12
C LYS A 11 -11.32 5.03 12.17
N GLN A 12 -12.49 5.30 11.57
CA GLN A 12 -13.11 4.41 10.60
C GLN A 12 -12.19 4.20 9.38
N GLN A 13 -11.59 5.27 8.86
CA GLN A 13 -10.60 5.17 7.78
C GLN A 13 -9.35 4.38 8.16
N LEU A 14 -8.89 4.47 9.41
CA LEU A 14 -7.77 3.67 9.92
C LEU A 14 -8.15 2.19 10.06
N GLU A 15 -9.36 1.89 10.52
CA GLU A 15 -9.88 0.52 10.64
C GLU A 15 -10.10 -0.12 9.26
N ASP A 16 -10.64 0.62 8.30
CA ASP A 16 -10.82 0.15 6.92
C ASP A 16 -9.46 -0.14 6.25
N PHE A 17 -8.43 0.67 6.52
CA PHE A 17 -7.06 0.42 6.06
C PHE A 17 -6.43 -0.80 6.74
N ALA A 18 -6.73 -1.04 8.01
CA ALA A 18 -6.20 -2.17 8.78
C ALA A 18 -6.87 -3.51 8.43
N TYR A 19 -8.08 -3.49 7.88
CA TYR A 19 -8.90 -4.70 7.67
C TYR A 19 -8.93 -5.22 6.21
N GLY A 20 -7.96 -4.85 5.38
CA GLY A 20 -7.89 -5.36 4.01
C GLY A 20 -7.76 -6.90 3.95
N LYS A 21 -8.86 -7.61 3.65
CA LYS A 21 -8.82 -9.06 3.36
C LYS A 21 -7.93 -9.31 2.14
N GLN A 22 -6.87 -10.09 2.32
CA GLN A 22 -5.97 -10.48 1.24
C GLN A 22 -6.56 -11.68 0.49
N GLU A 23 -7.41 -11.43 -0.50
CA GLU A 23 -7.82 -12.47 -1.45
C GLU A 23 -6.74 -12.56 -2.54
N GLN A 24 -5.85 -13.55 -2.41
CA GLN A 24 -4.99 -13.93 -3.53
C GLN A 24 -5.84 -14.72 -4.53
N ASN A 25 -5.66 -14.50 -5.83
CA ASN A 25 -6.34 -15.30 -6.83
C ASN A 25 -5.73 -16.71 -6.84
N VAL A 26 -6.22 -17.59 -5.94
CA VAL A 26 -5.77 -18.99 -5.79
C VAL A 26 -6.14 -19.83 -7.02
N SER A 27 -6.85 -19.25 -8.01
CA SER A 27 -7.24 -19.95 -9.22
C SER A 27 -6.08 -20.29 -10.15
N LYS A 28 -4.86 -19.78 -9.91
CA LYS A 28 -3.69 -20.14 -10.72
C LYS A 28 -3.21 -21.55 -10.36
N PRO A 29 -2.99 -22.42 -11.36
CA PRO A 29 -2.40 -23.73 -11.12
C PRO A 29 -1.03 -23.55 -10.47
N ILE A 30 -0.75 -24.36 -9.44
CA ILE A 30 0.56 -24.39 -8.79
C ILE A 30 1.57 -24.85 -9.84
N ALA A 31 2.45 -23.94 -10.28
CA ALA A 31 3.55 -24.26 -11.16
C ALA A 31 4.54 -25.18 -10.44
N ALA A 32 5.04 -26.22 -11.13
CA ALA A 32 5.97 -27.18 -10.54
C ALA A 32 7.41 -26.64 -10.55
N THR A 33 7.71 -25.70 -11.46
CA THR A 33 9.04 -25.11 -11.62
C THR A 33 8.97 -23.58 -11.67
N ASN A 34 10.11 -22.92 -11.39
CA ASN A 34 10.22 -21.47 -11.49
C ASN A 34 9.98 -20.96 -12.93
N LEU A 35 10.45 -21.71 -13.93
CA LEU A 35 10.25 -21.35 -15.34
C LEU A 35 8.76 -21.30 -15.72
N GLU A 36 7.99 -22.33 -15.34
CA GLU A 36 6.53 -22.35 -15.57
C GLU A 36 5.82 -21.19 -14.87
N HIS A 37 6.24 -20.84 -13.65
CA HIS A 37 5.69 -19.70 -12.91
C HIS A 37 5.91 -18.38 -13.65
N LEU A 38 7.13 -18.14 -14.14
CA LEU A 38 7.46 -16.93 -14.90
C LEU A 38 6.69 -16.85 -16.23
N CYS A 39 6.52 -17.98 -16.92
CA CYS A 39 5.74 -18.05 -18.16
C CYS A 39 4.24 -17.77 -17.96
N GLN A 40 3.72 -17.94 -16.74
CA GLN A 40 2.31 -17.71 -16.38
C GLN A 40 2.03 -16.29 -15.81
N LEU A 41 3.01 -15.38 -15.86
CA LEU A 41 2.80 -14.00 -15.47
C LEU A 41 1.96 -13.28 -16.53
N ASP A 42 0.84 -12.67 -16.11
CA ASP A 42 -0.05 -11.88 -16.97
C ASP A 42 -0.10 -10.44 -16.46
N ILE A 43 0.11 -9.48 -17.36
CA ILE A 43 0.06 -8.04 -17.08
C ILE A 43 -1.37 -7.51 -16.93
N ARG A 44 -2.37 -8.27 -17.36
CA ARG A 44 -3.79 -7.89 -17.31
C ARG A 44 -4.42 -8.23 -15.97
N GLU A 45 -3.76 -9.06 -15.18
CA GLU A 45 -4.22 -9.42 -13.85
C GLU A 45 -3.96 -8.27 -12.87
N PRO A 46 -4.97 -7.86 -12.08
CA PRO A 46 -4.77 -6.82 -11.09
C PRO A 46 -3.83 -7.30 -9.96
N PRO A 47 -2.93 -6.44 -9.45
CA PRO A 47 -2.07 -6.78 -8.34
C PRO A 47 -2.84 -6.89 -7.02
N HIS A 48 -2.17 -7.40 -6.00
CA HIS A 48 -2.72 -7.42 -4.64
C HIS A 48 -2.95 -6.00 -4.12
N GLN A 49 -4.12 -5.76 -3.51
CA GLN A 49 -4.47 -4.43 -2.96
C GLN A 49 -3.50 -3.94 -1.89
N VAL A 50 -2.97 -4.86 -1.07
CA VAL A 50 -2.06 -4.51 0.03
C VAL A 50 -0.61 -4.70 -0.39
N ARG A 51 0.16 -3.61 -0.38
CA ARG A 51 1.61 -3.68 -0.57
C ARG A 51 2.28 -4.20 0.70
N LYS A 52 2.94 -5.35 0.61
CA LYS A 52 3.68 -5.95 1.75
C LYS A 52 5.05 -5.30 1.98
N THR A 53 5.60 -4.64 0.97
CA THR A 53 6.92 -3.99 1.01
C THR A 53 6.80 -2.54 1.49
N GLY A 54 7.69 -2.10 2.39
CA GLY A 54 7.78 -0.69 2.78
C GLY A 54 8.50 0.16 1.72
N ILE A 55 8.11 1.43 1.57
CA ILE A 55 8.89 2.40 0.79
C ILE A 55 9.65 3.32 1.74
N ILE A 56 10.96 3.42 1.51
CA ILE A 56 11.87 4.31 2.23
C ILE A 56 12.26 5.46 1.30
N CYS A 57 12.15 6.68 1.82
CA CYS A 57 12.39 7.91 1.07
C CYS A 57 13.48 8.71 1.80
N THR A 58 14.55 9.11 1.12
CA THR A 58 15.55 10.00 1.72
C THR A 58 15.04 11.43 1.75
N ILE A 59 15.19 12.12 2.88
CA ILE A 59 14.77 13.52 3.00
C ILE A 59 15.82 14.42 2.39
N GLY A 60 15.41 15.14 1.35
CA GLY A 60 16.20 16.17 0.70
C GLY A 60 15.49 17.53 0.69
N PRO A 61 16.15 18.58 0.16
CA PRO A 61 15.57 19.93 0.06
C PRO A 61 14.22 19.97 -0.68
N ALA A 62 14.02 19.10 -1.67
CA ALA A 62 12.78 18.98 -2.43
C ALA A 62 11.58 18.47 -1.59
N CYS A 63 11.86 17.77 -0.49
CA CYS A 63 10.87 17.13 0.35
C CYS A 63 10.94 17.64 1.79
N LYS A 64 11.42 18.87 2.02
CA LYS A 64 11.61 19.40 3.38
C LYS A 64 10.32 19.98 3.98
N SER A 65 9.36 20.38 3.15
CA SER A 65 8.11 21.00 3.64
C SER A 65 7.15 19.96 4.21
N VAL A 66 6.35 20.39 5.20
CA VAL A 66 5.39 19.52 5.89
C VAL A 66 4.29 19.08 4.92
N GLU A 67 3.88 19.95 4.01
CA GLU A 67 2.86 19.67 2.98
C GLU A 67 3.34 18.56 2.04
N MET A 68 4.63 18.58 1.68
CA MET A 68 5.24 17.55 0.84
C MET A 68 5.37 16.23 1.59
N LEU A 69 5.76 16.24 2.88
CA LEU A 69 5.78 15.01 3.69
C LEU A 69 4.38 14.38 3.79
N GLN A 70 3.36 15.18 4.02
CA GLN A 70 1.98 14.69 4.09
C GLN A 70 1.53 14.07 2.77
N SER A 71 1.90 14.68 1.63
CA SER A 71 1.60 14.11 0.32
C SER A 71 2.36 12.79 0.12
N MET A 72 3.63 12.72 0.50
CA MET A 72 4.45 11.50 0.39
C MET A 72 3.91 10.34 1.24
N ILE A 73 3.42 10.61 2.45
CA ILE A 73 2.79 9.59 3.30
C ILE A 73 1.51 9.06 2.64
N LYS A 74 0.66 9.95 2.10
CA LYS A 74 -0.55 9.55 1.37
C LYS A 74 -0.26 8.74 0.11
N ASN A 75 0.86 9.02 -0.57
CA ASN A 75 1.33 8.26 -1.73
C ASN A 75 2.08 6.96 -1.35
N GLY A 76 2.28 6.69 -0.06
CA GLY A 76 2.78 5.42 0.45
C GLY A 76 4.26 5.38 0.81
N CYS A 77 4.96 6.49 1.07
CA CYS A 77 6.23 6.43 1.83
C CYS A 77 5.91 6.00 3.28
N ASN A 78 6.64 5.00 3.80
CA ASN A 78 6.46 4.51 5.17
C ASN A 78 7.52 5.06 6.13
N LEU A 79 8.74 5.24 5.64
CA LEU A 79 9.87 5.66 6.46
C LEU A 79 10.71 6.71 5.74
N PHE A 80 11.23 7.66 6.51
CA PHE A 80 12.08 8.74 6.04
C PHE A 80 13.48 8.58 6.65
N SER A 81 14.52 8.65 5.80
CA SER A 81 15.93 8.55 6.22
C SER A 81 16.73 9.78 5.82
#